data_AF-A0A963S3C3-F1
#
_entry.id   AF-A0A963S3C3-F1
#
_cell.length_a   1.000
_cell.length_b   1.000
_cell.length_c   1.000
_cell.angle_alpha   90.00
_cell.angle_beta   90.00
_cell.angle_gamma   90.00
#
_symmetry.space_group_name_H-M   'P 1'
#
loop_
_entity.id
_entity.type
_entity.pdbx_description
1 polymer ?
#
loop_
_entity_poly.entity_id
_entity_poly.type
_entity_poly.pdbx_seq_one_letter_code
_entity_poly.pdbx_strand_id
1 'polypeptide(L)' 'MKADTHPDYHMITVQMTDGTTFETRSTWGSEGDTLVLEIDPTSHPAWTGG' A
#
# COMPACT_ATOMS: atom_id res chain seq x y z
N MET A 1 -16.80 11.74 4.85
CA MET A 1 -15.97 12.29 5.94
C MET A 1 -16.88 13.06 6.89
N LYS A 2 -17.19 12.48 8.05
CA LYS A 2 -17.70 13.26 9.17
C LYS A 2 -16.48 13.87 9.87
N ALA A 3 -16.59 15.13 10.30
CA ALA A 3 -15.51 15.76 11.06
C ALA A 3 -15.22 14.93 12.33
N ASP A 4 -13.94 14.80 12.67
CA ASP A 4 -13.44 14.28 13.95
C ASP A 4 -13.73 12.81 14.28
N THR A 5 -14.35 12.04 13.36
CA THR A 5 -14.63 10.61 13.59
C THR A 5 -14.02 9.70 12.52
N HIS A 6 -13.14 10.22 11.66
CA HIS A 6 -12.46 9.42 10.65
C HIS A 6 -11.00 9.21 11.04
N PRO A 7 -10.46 8.00 10.82
CA PRO A 7 -9.03 7.76 10.98
C PRO A 7 -8.22 8.65 10.05
N ASP A 8 -6.98 8.91 10.44
CA ASP A 8 -6.03 9.64 9.62
C ASP A 8 -5.84 8.91 8.29
N TYR A 9 -6.14 9.59 7.19
CA TYR A 9 -6.08 9.05 5.83
C TYR A 9 -5.13 9.91 5.02
N HIS A 10 -3.91 9.43 4.87
CA HIS A 10 -2.78 10.16 4.30
C HIS A 10 -2.15 9.40 3.14
N MET A 11 -1.26 10.06 2.40
CA MET A 11 -0.50 9.40 1.35
C MET A 11 0.64 8.56 1.94
N ILE A 12 0.78 7.35 1.42
CA ILE A 12 1.89 6.44 1.65
C ILE A 12 2.49 6.01 0.31
N THR A 13 3.74 5.60 0.34
CA THR A 13 4.37 4.93 -0.80
C THR A 13 4.28 3.41 -0.58
N VAL A 14 3.82 2.68 -1.58
CA VAL A 14 3.85 1.20 -1.56
C VAL A 14 4.91 0.74 -2.53
N GLN A 15 5.83 -0.10 -2.05
CA GLN A 15 6.86 -0.75 -2.83
C GLN A 15 6.48 -2.21 -3.07
N MET A 16 6.41 -2.57 -4.35
CA MET A 16 6.12 -3.91 -4.85
C MET A 16 7.39 -4.78 -4.81
N THR A 17 7.20 -6.10 -4.91
CA THR A 17 8.28 -7.11 -4.92
C THR A 17 9.18 -7.02 -6.15
N ASP A 18 8.71 -6.42 -7.25
CA ASP A 18 9.50 -6.12 -8.44
C ASP A 18 10.32 -4.82 -8.35
N GLY A 19 10.21 -4.11 -7.22
CA GLY A 19 10.88 -2.84 -6.96
C GLY A 19 10.14 -1.60 -7.48
N THR A 20 9.01 -1.76 -8.17
CA THR A 20 8.16 -0.63 -8.57
C THR A 20 7.48 -0.01 -7.35
N THR A 21 7.22 1.30 -7.42
CA THR A 21 6.59 2.05 -6.33
C THR A 21 5.38 2.82 -6.84
N PHE A 22 4.33 2.88 -6.03
CA PHE A 22 3.18 3.73 -6.31
C PHE A 22 2.69 4.43 -5.04
N GLU A 23 2.09 5.59 -5.21
CA GLU A 23 1.49 6.33 -4.11
C GLU A 23 0.02 5.95 -3.97
N THR A 24 -0.42 5.70 -2.74
CA THR A 24 -1.81 5.45 -2.42
C THR A 24 -2.16 6.08 -1.09
N ARG A 25 -3.46 6.31 -0.86
CA ARG A 25 -3.92 6.74 0.46
C ARG A 25 -4.20 5.54 1.34
N SER A 26 -3.73 5.61 2.58
CA SER A 26 -3.92 4.56 3.57
C SER A 26 -4.10 5.18 4.96
N THR A 27 -4.57 4.35 5.90
CA THR A 27 -4.56 4.65 7.34
C THR A 27 -3.41 3.95 8.06
N TRP A 28 -2.53 3.29 7.31
CA TRP A 28 -1.41 2.53 7.81
C TRP A 28 -0.16 3.40 7.89
N GLY A 29 0.58 3.29 9.00
CA GLY A 29 1.81 4.06 9.20
C GLY A 29 1.54 5.55 9.42
N SER A 30 2.52 6.35 9.01
CA SER A 30 2.47 7.81 9.01
C SER A 30 2.57 8.36 7.58
N GLU A 31 2.22 9.64 7.40
CA GLU A 31 2.32 10.31 6.11
C GLU A 31 3.74 10.24 5.54
N GLY A 32 3.86 9.72 4.31
CA GLY A 32 5.14 9.54 3.63
C GLY A 32 5.88 8.23 3.95
N ASP A 33 5.34 7.36 4.80
CA ASP A 33 5.94 6.06 5.05
C ASP A 33 5.93 5.17 3.79
N THR A 34 6.93 4.29 3.70
CA THR A 34 7.05 3.30 2.62
C THR A 34 6.67 1.92 3.14
N LEU A 35 5.58 1.37 2.62
CA LEU A 35 5.16 0.00 2.84
C LEU A 35 5.84 -0.92 1.83
N VAL A 36 6.74 -1.79 2.30
CA VAL A 36 7.39 -2.80 1.45
C VAL A 36 6.58 -4.10 1.50
N LEU A 37 6.08 -4.56 0.35
CA LEU A 37 5.31 -5.80 0.25
C LEU A 37 6.25 -7.00 0.05
N GLU A 38 6.04 -8.06 0.83
CA GLU A 38 6.75 -9.34 0.63
C GLU A 38 6.06 -10.23 -0.42
N ILE A 39 4.75 -10.08 -0.58
CA ILE A 39 3.92 -10.79 -1.56
C ILE A 39 2.94 -9.79 -2.15
N ASP A 40 2.80 -9.79 -3.47
CA ASP A 40 1.88 -8.92 -4.20
C ASP A 40 1.33 -9.64 -5.45
N PRO A 41 0.40 -9.04 -6.21
CA PRO A 41 -0.21 -9.69 -7.38
C PRO A 41 0.77 -10.17 -8.46
N THR A 42 1.97 -9.60 -8.56
CA THR A 42 3.01 -10.03 -9.51
C THR A 42 3.69 -11.33 -9.10
N SER A 43 3.68 -11.67 -7.81
CA SER A 43 4.31 -12.86 -7.25
C SER A 43 3.31 -13.91 -6.74
N HIS A 44 2.03 -13.55 -6.61
CA HIS A 44 1.02 -14.43 -6.04
C HIS A 44 0.50 -15.46 -7.08
N PRO A 45 0.54 -16.79 -6.81
CA PRO A 45 0.24 -17.86 -7.79
C PRO A 45 -1.11 -17.76 -8.51
N ALA A 46 -2.11 -17.20 -7.83
CA ALA A 46 -3.44 -16.96 -8.39
C ALA A 46 -3.45 -16.01 -9.60
N TRP A 47 -2.44 -15.15 -9.75
CA TRP A 47 -2.31 -14.19 -10.85
C TRP A 47 -1.19 -14.52 -11.83
N THR A 48 -0.23 -15.36 -11.45
CA THR A 48 0.86 -15.81 -12.31
C THR A 48 0.61 -17.16 -12.99
N GLY A 49 -0.55 -17.78 -12.74
CA GLY A 49 -0.99 -19.00 -13.44
C GLY A 49 -0.16 -20.23 -13.11
N GLY A 50 0.07 -20.46 -11.80
CA GLY A 50 0.97 -21.49 -11.26
C GLY A 50 0.88 -22.90 -11.86
#